data_AF-A0A565BCP8-F1
#
_entry.id   AF-A0A565BCP8-F1
#
_cell.length_a   1.000
_cell.length_b   1.000
_cell.length_c   1.000
_cell.angle_alpha   90.00
_cell.angle_beta   90.00
_cell.angle_gamma   90.00
#
_symmetry.space_group_name_H-M   'P 1'
#
loop_
_entity.id
_entity.type
_entity.pdbx_description
1 polymer ?
#
loop_
_entity_poly.entity_id
_entity_poly.type
_entity_poly.pdbx_seq_one_letter_code
_entity_poly.pdbx_strand_id
1 'polypeptide(L)'
;MDPLFEKIKSNIGTAKMNVDIAHTVQREAIDSGLEDEAFRNVTNLINKFMTETSSAAEVIDQRLQNLRRYSNSFFFVAKKRYSNSYRNFRRELDATDQLADIVLASSQLALEQMHKAVANAEEWRIRQGP
;
A
#
# COMPACT_ATOMS: atom_id res chain seq x y z
N MET A 1 23.44 -4.73 -0.76
CA MET A 1 22.30 -4.13 -0.03
C MET A 1 21.49 -5.28 0.53
N ASP A 2 21.00 -5.21 1.77
CA ASP A 2 20.25 -6.32 2.38
C ASP A 2 18.97 -6.58 1.54
N PRO A 3 18.69 -7.83 1.10
CA PRO A 3 17.55 -8.16 0.24
C PRO A 3 16.19 -7.68 0.79
N LEU A 4 16.08 -7.51 2.11
CA LEU A 4 14.86 -6.99 2.73
C LEU A 4 14.53 -5.58 2.25
N PHE A 5 15.53 -4.74 1.94
CA PHE A 5 15.26 -3.39 1.42
C PHE A 5 14.54 -3.42 0.07
N GLU A 6 14.96 -4.31 -0.82
CA GLU A 6 14.34 -4.43 -2.14
C GLU A 6 12.95 -5.05 -2.06
N LYS A 7 12.76 -6.04 -1.17
CA LYS A 7 11.41 -6.59 -0.87
C LYS A 7 10.47 -5.48 -0.36
N ILE A 8 10.88 -4.73 0.65
CA ILE A 8 10.07 -3.64 1.23
C ILE A 8 9.71 -2.63 0.15
N LYS A 9 10.68 -2.20 -0.67
CA LYS A 9 10.44 -1.28 -1.80
C LYS A 9 9.44 -1.83 -2.81
N SER A 10 9.57 -3.11 -3.16
CA SER A 10 8.65 -3.76 -4.07
C SER A 10 7.24 -3.74 -3.50
N ASN A 11 7.06 -4.13 -2.23
CA ASN A 11 5.75 -4.16 -1.57
C ASN A 11 5.07 -2.79 -1.55
N ILE A 12 5.78 -1.73 -1.12
CA ILE A 12 5.21 -0.38 -1.10
C ILE A 12 4.94 0.17 -2.50
N GLY A 13 5.76 -0.21 -3.50
CA GLY A 13 5.56 0.16 -4.89
C GLY A 13 4.29 -0.47 -5.46
N THR A 14 4.11 -1.77 -5.24
CA THR A 14 2.87 -2.47 -5.61
C THR A 14 1.65 -1.92 -4.87
N ALA A 15 1.79 -1.57 -3.59
CA ALA A 15 0.67 -0.99 -2.84
C ALA A 15 0.20 0.35 -3.42
N LYS A 16 1.13 1.23 -3.81
CA LYS A 16 0.81 2.49 -4.48
C LYS A 16 0.15 2.26 -5.84
N MET A 17 0.68 1.31 -6.62
CA MET A 17 0.10 0.94 -7.91
C MET A 17 -1.34 0.43 -7.76
N ASN A 18 -1.65 -0.38 -6.74
CA ASN A 18 -3.01 -0.87 -6.49
C ASN A 18 -3.98 0.28 -6.18
N VAL A 19 -3.52 1.30 -5.43
CA VAL A 19 -4.31 2.51 -5.15
C VAL A 19 -4.60 3.28 -6.44
N ASP A 20 -3.60 3.46 -7.31
CA ASP A 20 -3.77 4.16 -8.60
C ASP A 20 -4.75 3.41 -9.52
N ILE A 21 -4.65 2.08 -9.58
CA ILE A 21 -5.58 1.23 -10.34
C ILE A 21 -6.99 1.40 -9.82
N ALA A 22 -7.20 1.34 -8.51
CA ALA A 22 -8.54 1.45 -7.95
C ALA A 22 -9.18 2.82 -8.17
N HIS A 23 -8.42 3.90 -8.09
CA HIS A 23 -8.90 5.23 -8.46
C HIS A 23 -9.26 5.31 -9.95
N THR A 24 -8.51 4.64 -10.82
CA THR A 24 -8.81 4.54 -12.26
C THR A 24 -10.11 3.77 -12.49
N VAL A 25 -10.25 2.58 -11.86
CA VAL A 25 -11.46 1.74 -11.93
C VAL A 25 -12.70 2.51 -11.47
N GLN A 26 -12.60 3.24 -10.36
CA GLN A 26 -13.70 4.08 -9.87
C GLN A 26 -14.08 5.16 -10.88
N ARG A 27 -13.09 5.87 -11.43
CA ARG A 27 -13.34 6.93 -12.42
C ARG A 27 -14.04 6.38 -13.66
N GLU A 28 -13.54 5.27 -14.22
CA GLU A 28 -14.13 4.63 -15.39
C GLU A 28 -15.57 4.16 -15.13
N ALA A 29 -15.86 3.66 -13.92
CA ALA A 29 -17.21 3.30 -13.51
C ALA A 29 -18.16 4.52 -13.45
N ILE A 30 -17.68 5.64 -12.90
CA ILE A 30 -18.44 6.90 -12.86
C ILE A 30 -18.71 7.41 -14.29
N ASP A 31 -17.67 7.44 -15.13
CA ASP A 31 -17.77 7.89 -16.53
C ASP A 31 -18.71 6.99 -17.36
N SER A 32 -18.86 5.73 -16.96
CA SER A 32 -19.80 4.76 -17.54
C SER A 32 -21.23 4.86 -17.00
N GLY A 33 -21.51 5.83 -16.12
CA GLY A 33 -22.84 6.09 -15.59
C GLY A 33 -23.27 5.17 -14.44
N LEU A 34 -22.33 4.50 -13.76
CA LEU A 34 -22.61 3.64 -12.60
C LEU A 34 -22.76 4.42 -11.28
N GLU A 35 -22.70 5.76 -11.33
CA GLU A 35 -22.63 6.61 -10.14
C GLU A 35 -24.01 6.83 -9.46
N ASP A 36 -24.48 5.83 -8.72
CA ASP A 36 -25.58 5.99 -7.77
C ASP A 36 -25.10 6.31 -6.33
N GLU A 37 -26.04 6.54 -5.41
CA GLU A 37 -25.73 6.87 -4.02
C GLU A 37 -25.05 5.70 -3.29
N ALA A 38 -25.46 4.46 -3.56
CA ALA A 38 -24.90 3.27 -2.92
C ALA A 38 -23.44 3.05 -3.36
N PHE A 39 -23.18 3.16 -4.67
CA PHE A 39 -21.85 3.09 -5.26
C PHE A 39 -20.95 4.20 -4.69
N ARG A 40 -21.43 5.45 -4.61
CA ARG A 40 -20.68 6.55 -4.00
C ARG A 40 -20.32 6.27 -2.55
N ASN A 41 -21.26 5.80 -1.75
CA ASN A 41 -21.03 5.52 -0.33
C ASN A 41 -19.95 4.43 -0.12
N VAL A 42 -20.04 3.33 -0.88
CA VAL A 42 -19.06 2.24 -0.81
C VAL A 42 -17.70 2.70 -1.32
N THR A 43 -17.63 3.32 -2.49
CA THR A 43 -16.35 3.75 -3.08
C THR A 43 -15.67 4.86 -2.29
N ASN A 44 -16.42 5.75 -1.63
CA ASN A 44 -15.85 6.74 -0.71
C ASN A 44 -15.19 6.10 0.51
N LEU A 45 -15.76 5.01 1.05
CA LEU A 45 -15.13 4.27 2.15
C LEU A 45 -13.83 3.60 1.68
N ILE A 46 -13.86 2.97 0.51
CA ILE A 46 -12.68 2.32 -0.08
C ILE A 46 -11.57 3.36 -0.34
N ASN A 47 -11.92 4.52 -0.88
CA ASN A 47 -10.96 5.60 -1.14
C ASN A 47 -10.29 6.13 0.13
N LYS A 48 -11.02 6.24 1.24
CA LYS A 48 -10.43 6.61 2.54
C LYS A 48 -9.38 5.58 2.96
N PHE A 49 -9.72 4.31 2.87
CA PHE A 49 -8.80 3.22 3.20
C PHE A 49 -7.56 3.19 2.29
N MET A 50 -7.73 3.47 0.99
CA MET A 50 -6.62 3.60 0.04
C MET A 50 -5.73 4.82 0.33
N THR A 51 -6.31 5.94 0.73
CA THR A 51 -5.56 7.15 1.12
C THR A 51 -4.68 6.87 2.34
N GLU A 52 -5.23 6.19 3.35
CA GLU A 52 -4.46 5.76 4.52
C GLU A 52 -3.37 4.75 4.16
N THR A 53 -3.67 3.80 3.26
CA THR A 53 -2.69 2.82 2.76
C THR A 53 -1.54 3.50 2.03
N SER A 54 -1.82 4.48 1.17
CA SER A 54 -0.81 5.26 0.45
C SER A 54 0.06 6.07 1.42
N SER A 55 -0.57 6.72 2.41
CA SER A 55 0.13 7.47 3.46
C SER A 55 1.06 6.57 4.28
N ALA A 56 0.61 5.36 4.62
CA ALA A 56 1.43 4.38 5.31
C ALA A 56 2.62 3.92 4.45
N ALA A 57 2.42 3.71 3.15
CA ALA A 57 3.49 3.37 2.21
C ALA A 57 4.58 4.47 2.15
N GLU A 58 4.20 5.74 2.23
CA GLU A 58 5.15 6.86 2.30
C GLU A 58 5.96 6.88 3.61
N VAL A 59 5.30 6.62 4.74
CA VAL A 59 5.99 6.52 6.04
C VAL A 59 7.00 5.37 6.03
N ILE A 60 6.65 4.23 5.44
CA ILE A 60 7.56 3.08 5.28
C ILE A 60 8.74 3.45 4.40
N ASP A 61 8.52 4.15 3.28
CA ASP A 61 9.62 4.60 2.42
C ASP A 61 10.59 5.53 3.17
N GLN A 62 10.06 6.50 3.93
CA GLN A 62 10.88 7.39 4.76
C GLN A 62 11.70 6.61 5.81
N ARG A 63 11.08 5.64 6.49
CA ARG A 63 11.77 4.75 7.43
C ARG A 63 12.89 3.97 6.74
N LEU A 64 12.62 3.43 5.56
CA LEU A 64 13.58 2.65 4.79
C LEU A 64 14.77 3.51 4.33
N GLN A 65 14.52 4.75 3.90
CA GLN A 65 15.57 5.71 3.56
C GLN A 65 16.47 6.01 4.77
N ASN A 66 15.88 6.21 5.95
CA ASN A 66 16.62 6.43 7.19
C ASN A 66 17.49 5.22 7.54
N LEU A 67 16.91 4.02 7.54
CA LEU A 67 17.63 2.76 7.77
C LEU A 67 18.78 2.56 6.78
N ARG A 68 18.59 2.90 5.50
CA ARG A 68 19.64 2.81 4.48
C ARG A 68 20.82 3.74 4.79
N ARG A 69 20.56 4.96 5.26
CA ARG A 69 21.60 5.92 5.68
C ARG A 69 22.42 5.36 6.84
N TYR A 70 21.75 4.75 7.83
CA TYR A 70 22.43 4.08 8.95
C TYR A 70 23.25 2.87 8.48
N SER A 71 22.69 2.01 7.63
CA SER A 71 23.40 0.85 7.05
C SER A 71 24.75 1.25 6.42
N ASN A 72 24.75 2.33 5.63
CA ASN A 72 25.95 2.80 4.94
C ASN A 72 26.99 3.38 5.90
N SER A 73 26.60 3.92 7.07
CA SER A 73 27.55 4.40 8.08
C SER A 73 28.08 3.26 8.97
N PHE A 74 27.27 2.22 9.24
CA PHE A 74 27.68 1.06 10.05
C PHE A 74 28.70 0.15 9.35
N PHE A 75 28.61 0.02 8.02
CA PHE A 75 29.49 -0.85 7.24
C PHE A 75 30.98 -0.46 7.34
N PHE A 76 31.28 0.80 7.67
CA PHE A 76 32.65 1.30 7.83
C PHE A 76 33.25 1.11 9.24
N VAL A 77 32.46 0.81 10.28
CA VAL A 77 32.96 0.91 11.67
C VAL A 77 32.80 -0.37 12.51
N ALA A 78 31.92 -1.30 12.17
CA ALA A 78 31.46 -2.27 13.16
C ALA A 78 31.56 -3.74 12.74
N LYS A 79 32.76 -4.33 12.79
CA LYS A 79 32.88 -5.81 12.86
C LYS A 79 33.00 -6.36 14.28
N LYS A 80 33.27 -5.55 15.32
CA LYS A 80 33.44 -6.07 16.69
C LYS A 80 32.93 -5.23 17.88
N ARG A 81 32.49 -3.97 17.71
CA ARG A 81 32.19 -3.07 18.86
C ARG A 81 30.71 -2.68 19.11
N TYR A 82 29.75 -3.03 18.25
CA TYR A 82 28.37 -2.51 18.34
C TYR A 82 27.26 -3.57 18.15
N SER A 83 27.28 -4.66 18.94
CA SER A 83 26.25 -5.72 18.88
C SER A 83 24.82 -5.21 19.12
N ASN A 84 24.65 -4.28 20.07
CA ASN A 84 23.33 -3.72 20.40
C ASN A 84 22.79 -2.79 19.31
N SER A 85 23.65 -2.02 18.65
CA SER A 85 23.19 -1.09 17.61
C SER A 85 22.78 -1.83 16.33
N TYR A 86 23.53 -2.86 15.95
CA TYR A 86 23.14 -3.75 14.85
C TYR A 86 21.84 -4.51 15.16
N ARG A 87 21.65 -4.99 16.39
CA ARG A 87 20.41 -5.64 16.82
C ARG A 87 19.21 -4.70 16.70
N ASN A 88 19.35 -3.46 17.14
CA ASN A 88 18.29 -2.46 17.01
C ASN A 88 18.01 -2.14 15.54
N PHE A 89 19.03 -1.93 14.71
CA PHE A 89 18.87 -1.75 13.26
C PHE A 89 18.07 -2.89 12.63
N ARG A 90 18.44 -4.14 12.93
CA ARG A 90 17.76 -5.31 12.38
C ARG A 90 16.30 -5.38 12.84
N ARG A 91 16.03 -5.13 14.12
CA ARG A 91 14.67 -5.09 14.66
C ARG A 91 13.80 -4.05 13.96
N GLU A 92 14.32 -2.84 13.75
CA GLU A 92 13.59 -1.77 13.05
C GLU A 92 13.36 -2.11 11.57
N LEU A 93 14.34 -2.75 10.92
CA LEU A 93 14.21 -3.23 9.54
C LEU A 93 13.16 -4.33 9.40
N ASP A 94 13.16 -5.33 10.30
CA ASP A 94 12.15 -6.40 10.32
C ASP A 94 10.74 -5.84 10.63
N ALA A 95 10.61 -4.89 11.56
CA ALA A 95 9.34 -4.22 11.83
C ALA A 95 8.84 -3.41 10.61
N THR A 96 9.76 -2.80 9.87
CA THR A 96 9.43 -2.08 8.62
C THR A 96 8.96 -3.04 7.52
N ASP A 97 9.53 -4.24 7.45
CA ASP A 97 9.08 -5.31 6.56
C ASP A 97 7.64 -5.77 6.85
N GLN A 98 7.34 -6.02 8.12
CA GLN A 98 5.98 -6.39 8.54
C GLN A 98 4.94 -5.32 8.17
N LEU A 99 5.28 -4.04 8.36
CA LEU A 99 4.40 -2.94 7.96
C LEU A 99 4.22 -2.89 6.43
N ALA A 100 5.26 -3.19 5.65
CA ALA A 100 5.16 -3.24 4.20
C ALA A 100 4.27 -4.38 3.70
N ASP A 101 4.35 -5.55 4.34
CA ASP A 101 3.45 -6.69 4.06
C ASP A 101 1.99 -6.33 4.40
N ILE A 102 1.74 -5.64 5.52
CA ILE A 102 0.39 -5.16 5.89
C ILE A 102 -0.15 -4.16 4.87
N VAL A 103 0.66 -3.17 4.48
CA VAL A 103 0.28 -2.14 3.50
C VAL A 103 -0.03 -2.76 2.14
N LEU A 104 0.75 -3.75 1.71
CA LEU A 104 0.46 -4.51 0.50
C LEU A 104 -0.87 -5.25 0.60
N ALA A 105 -1.10 -6.01 1.67
CA ALA A 105 -2.35 -6.75 1.86
C ALA A 105 -3.58 -5.83 1.92
N SER A 106 -3.47 -4.70 2.62
CA SER A 106 -4.51 -3.66 2.66
C SER A 106 -4.82 -3.12 1.28
N SER A 107 -3.79 -2.79 0.48
CA SER A 107 -3.99 -2.28 -0.89
C SER A 107 -4.69 -3.30 -1.80
N GLN A 108 -4.37 -4.59 -1.66
CA GLN A 108 -4.97 -5.67 -2.44
C GLN A 108 -6.44 -5.85 -2.08
N LEU A 109 -6.75 -5.87 -0.78
CA LEU A 109 -8.13 -5.95 -0.30
C LEU A 109 -8.94 -4.75 -0.81
N ALA A 110 -8.38 -3.55 -0.70
CA ALA A 110 -9.07 -2.33 -1.13
C ALA A 110 -9.39 -2.36 -2.64
N LEU A 111 -8.44 -2.79 -3.46
CA LEU A 111 -8.63 -2.95 -4.90
C LEU A 111 -9.69 -4.01 -5.24
N GLU A 112 -9.67 -5.15 -4.54
CA GLU A 112 -10.68 -6.19 -4.70
C GLU A 112 -12.09 -5.67 -4.36
N GLN A 113 -12.23 -4.91 -3.26
CA GLN A 113 -13.51 -4.31 -2.89
C GLN A 113 -13.97 -3.27 -3.90
N MET A 114 -13.05 -2.52 -4.52
CA MET A 114 -13.41 -1.56 -5.59
C MET A 114 -13.99 -2.30 -6.80
N HIS A 115 -13.33 -3.37 -7.26
CA HIS A 115 -13.85 -4.19 -8.35
C HIS A 115 -15.22 -4.80 -8.04
N LYS A 116 -15.44 -5.28 -6.80
CA LYS A 116 -16.76 -5.78 -6.37
C LYS A 116 -17.82 -4.68 -6.36
N ALA A 117 -17.47 -3.47 -5.93
CA ALA A 117 -18.39 -2.33 -5.96
C ALA A 117 -18.83 -2.00 -7.39
N VAL A 118 -17.89 -2.01 -8.35
CA VAL A 118 -18.19 -1.80 -9.78
C VAL A 118 -19.08 -2.92 -10.32
N ALA A 119 -18.72 -4.18 -10.10
CA ALA A 119 -19.51 -5.32 -10.57
C ALA A 119 -20.96 -5.30 -10.03
N ASN A 120 -21.13 -4.98 -8.75
CA ASN A 120 -22.45 -4.85 -8.15
C ASN A 120 -23.28 -3.72 -8.78
N ALA A 121 -22.66 -2.58 -9.09
CA ALA A 121 -23.33 -1.46 -9.75
C ALA A 121 -23.72 -1.81 -11.20
N GLU A 122 -22.87 -2.53 -11.93
CA GLU A 122 -23.17 -3.04 -13.28
C GLU A 122 -24.35 -4.00 -13.27
N GLU A 123 -24.37 -4.97 -12.35
CA GLU A 123 -25.49 -5.90 -12.19
C GLU A 123 -26.79 -5.16 -11.89
N TRP A 124 -26.74 -4.16 -11.01
CA TRP A 124 -27.91 -3.36 -10.67
C TRP A 124 -28.46 -2.61 -11.88
N ARG A 125 -27.58 -1.97 -12.66
CA ARG A 125 -27.94 -1.26 -13.90
C ARG A 125 -28.62 -2.19 -14.91
N ILE A 126 -28.11 -3.41 -15.09
CA ILE A 126 -28.71 -4.40 -16.00
C ILE A 126 -30.13 -4.79 -15.55
N ARG A 127 -30.33 -4.96 -14.24
CA ARG A 127 -31.65 -5.34 -13.67
C ARG A 127 -32.69 -4.23 -13.78
N GLN A 128 -32.27 -2.97 -13.77
CA GLN A 128 -33.17 -1.81 -13.87
C GLN A 128 -33.65 -1.55 -15.32
N GLY A 129 -32.99 -2.12 -16.33
CA GLY A 129 -33.24 -1.83 -17.75
C GLY A 129 -32.68 -0.46 -18.18
N PRO A 130 -32.42 -0.25 -19.48
CA PRO A 130 -31.98 1.05 -20.00
C PRO A 130 -33.06 2.13 -19.91
#